data_AF-A0AAD7EJM4-F1
#
_entry.id   AF-A0AAD7EJM4-F1
#
_cell.length_a   1.000
_cell.length_b   1.000
_cell.length_c   1.000
_cell.angle_alpha   90.00
_cell.angle_beta   90.00
_cell.angle_gamma   90.00
#
_symmetry.space_group_name_H-M   'P 1'
#
loop_
_entity.id
_entity.type
_entity.pdbx_description
1 polymer ?
#
loop_
_entity_poly.entity_id
_entity_poly.type
_entity_poly.pdbx_seq_one_letter_code
_entity_poly.pdbx_strand_id
1 'polypeptide(L)'
;MSSPDELTATVFGAVQALSNTRKANLLLDTALALIAAGQYGPDVENYLEVYLRTPDLPRNHVVKALLARGNARKAGGESLLAKAEQDFRTVLKLDPSNPEIQHHLRREREKVKIHFAHDPASARAPVEVWERIASFIPRYHLRTWLFVSAFHRDIAVRLIFHTLDLYFGGDDQEALNRGLDVFDRAKADPVFASRVKSLRLHWAYEEGDMLDLMIRIFRSALPAFKALRDFEWIGYPEMRAEMVQTILASHPHLHGLGLVGWHFDAIGVSSFPSLRKFTLRAEDDDGFAPMAEIRAVLDRNARTLRHLVLGAYLARHHSWDAVFQSSVIRTLTHLDLVDTRISQLVLGRVAHASALVSLTLHGTFEDVKGATVIFAGDHVLDEGEGGGRQHTLLPHLHSFRFLLVGHDDQHPLYAAVAAFLAHRPLLRRLDLGSCPWELVRSLLPTLSGLKVLGVRIAHFNSAAAQGLWGALPRGVHALHLTTVVAEQDLNEHAPALRAFPALAFLHLQNTATHRPKPNLVSEREFAQQTEGWVAAARGVARALPGLDFLGWHGEHYVVVRRTGERRPLDGRRENEEEGEAEEEVELKELPCRRHLDCGKGVDVGGEDATWLERKDVPIDYEMPVVS
;
A
#
# COMPACT_ATOMS: atom_id res chain seq x y z
N MET A 1 80.64 11.34 -27.92
CA MET A 1 79.63 12.40 -28.10
C MET A 1 79.61 12.76 -29.57
N SER A 2 78.64 12.23 -30.33
CA SER A 2 78.40 12.64 -31.71
C SER A 2 77.91 14.09 -31.69
N SER A 3 78.49 14.95 -32.53
CA SER A 3 77.94 16.28 -32.76
C SER A 3 76.45 16.15 -33.16
N PRO A 4 75.54 16.94 -32.56
CA PRO A 4 74.14 16.89 -32.95
C PRO A 4 74.04 17.18 -34.45
N ASP A 5 73.22 16.38 -35.15
CA ASP A 5 72.84 16.62 -36.54
C ASP A 5 72.35 18.07 -36.70
N GLU A 6 72.75 18.74 -37.78
CA GLU A 6 72.36 20.10 -38.15
C GLU A 6 70.85 20.33 -38.05
N LEU A 7 70.04 19.31 -38.37
CA LEU A 7 68.60 19.34 -38.20
C LEU A 7 68.19 19.49 -36.73
N THR A 8 68.79 18.71 -35.83
CA THR A 8 68.45 18.75 -34.39
C THR A 8 68.86 20.08 -33.78
N ALA A 9 70.02 20.63 -34.16
CA ALA A 9 70.46 21.95 -33.73
C ALA A 9 69.52 23.06 -34.22
N THR A 10 69.07 22.97 -35.47
CA THR A 10 68.12 23.92 -36.07
C THR A 10 66.74 23.86 -35.39
N VAL A 11 66.20 22.65 -35.15
CA VAL A 11 64.93 22.45 -34.43
C VAL A 11 65.01 22.99 -33.02
N PHE A 12 66.11 22.73 -32.30
CA PHE A 12 66.28 23.22 -30.94
C PHE A 12 66.35 24.75 -30.90
N GLY A 13 67.09 25.39 -31.82
CA GLY A 13 67.13 26.85 -31.98
C GLY A 13 65.75 27.44 -32.28
N ALA A 14 64.98 26.80 -33.18
CA ALA A 14 63.62 27.22 -33.51
C ALA A 14 62.66 27.11 -32.30
N VAL A 15 62.73 26.01 -31.54
CA VAL A 15 61.91 25.81 -30.33
C VAL A 15 62.30 26.81 -29.23
N GLN A 16 63.60 27.11 -29.06
CA GLN A 16 64.06 28.09 -28.08
C GLN A 16 63.48 29.49 -28.33
N ALA A 17 63.36 29.89 -29.60
CA ALA A 17 62.80 31.18 -30.02
C ALA A 17 61.27 31.31 -29.82
N LEU A 18 60.55 30.21 -29.53
CA LEU A 18 59.11 30.26 -29.27
C LEU A 18 58.78 30.89 -27.91
N SER A 19 57.64 31.59 -27.83
CA SER A 19 57.06 32.04 -26.55
C SER A 19 56.62 30.85 -25.68
N ASN A 20 56.51 31.07 -24.37
CA ASN A 20 56.09 30.02 -23.42
C ASN A 20 54.73 29.41 -23.79
N THR A 21 53.77 30.22 -24.25
CA THR A 21 52.46 29.74 -24.72
C THR A 21 52.58 28.82 -25.94
N ARG A 22 53.46 29.15 -26.91
CA ARG A 22 53.68 28.30 -28.09
C ARG A 22 54.43 27.02 -27.75
N LYS A 23 55.40 27.06 -26.84
CA LYS A 23 56.07 25.87 -26.29
C LYS A 23 55.07 24.95 -25.58
N ALA A 24 54.17 25.52 -24.78
CA ALA A 24 53.11 24.76 -24.13
C ALA A 24 52.17 24.10 -25.15
N ASN A 25 51.69 24.85 -26.17
CA ASN A 25 50.85 24.26 -27.21
C ASN A 25 51.56 23.12 -27.97
N LEU A 26 52.84 23.30 -28.31
CA LEU A 26 53.65 22.25 -28.92
C LEU A 26 53.70 20.98 -28.03
N LEU A 27 53.88 21.14 -26.71
CA LEU A 27 53.86 20.01 -25.77
C LEU A 27 52.50 19.31 -25.73
N LEU A 28 51.40 20.07 -25.70
CA LEU A 28 50.06 19.50 -25.70
C LEU A 28 49.77 18.74 -27.00
N ASP A 29 50.05 19.34 -28.15
CA ASP A 29 49.80 18.72 -29.45
C ASP A 29 50.65 17.45 -29.63
N THR A 30 51.91 17.49 -29.21
CA THR A 30 52.81 16.32 -29.21
C THR A 30 52.27 15.22 -28.29
N ALA A 31 51.84 15.56 -27.08
CA ALA A 31 51.28 14.59 -26.14
C ALA A 31 49.99 13.94 -26.68
N LEU A 32 49.10 14.74 -27.28
CA LEU A 32 47.87 14.23 -27.89
C LEU A 32 48.15 13.30 -29.08
N ALA A 33 49.11 13.66 -29.94
CA ALA A 33 49.52 12.81 -31.06
C ALA A 33 50.10 11.47 -30.60
N LEU A 34 50.96 11.49 -29.57
CA LEU A 34 51.54 10.27 -28.99
C LEU A 34 50.47 9.39 -28.30
N ILE A 35 49.50 9.98 -27.60
CA ILE A 35 48.36 9.24 -27.04
C ILE A 35 47.53 8.60 -28.16
N ALA A 36 47.22 9.35 -29.23
CA ALA A 36 46.47 8.83 -30.37
C ALA A 36 47.20 7.70 -31.11
N ALA A 37 48.53 7.74 -31.13
CA ALA A 37 49.38 6.66 -31.65
C ALA A 37 49.54 5.47 -30.68
N GLY A 38 48.93 5.51 -29.49
CA GLY A 38 49.05 4.45 -28.49
C GLY A 38 50.41 4.42 -27.76
N GLN A 39 51.21 5.49 -27.87
CA GLN A 39 52.56 5.60 -27.29
C GLN A 39 52.56 6.35 -25.95
N TYR A 40 51.50 6.20 -25.15
CA TYR A 40 51.43 6.80 -23.83
C TYR A 40 52.43 6.13 -22.88
N GLY A 41 53.29 6.93 -22.25
CA GLY A 41 54.36 6.47 -21.36
C GLY A 41 54.93 7.60 -20.49
N PRO A 42 56.05 7.37 -19.78
CA PRO A 42 56.63 8.33 -18.83
C PRO A 42 56.94 9.70 -19.46
N ASP A 43 57.38 9.71 -20.71
CA ASP A 43 57.73 10.94 -21.42
C ASP A 43 56.49 11.79 -21.72
N VAL A 44 55.41 11.17 -22.22
CA VAL A 44 54.13 11.83 -22.48
C VAL A 44 53.51 12.36 -21.18
N GLU A 45 53.66 11.60 -20.10
CA GLU A 45 53.20 12.01 -18.79
C GLU A 45 53.94 13.24 -18.26
N ASN A 46 55.26 13.27 -18.46
CA ASN A 46 56.08 14.44 -18.15
C ASN A 46 55.70 15.65 -19.01
N TYR A 47 55.41 15.47 -20.31
CA TYR A 47 54.93 16.56 -21.18
C TYR A 47 53.64 17.18 -20.67
N LEU A 48 52.65 16.34 -20.30
CA LEU A 48 51.36 16.80 -19.77
C LEU A 48 51.50 17.44 -18.38
N GLU A 49 52.42 16.95 -17.54
CA GLU A 49 52.69 17.55 -16.24
C GLU A 49 53.34 18.94 -16.36
N VAL A 50 54.35 19.08 -17.21
CA VAL A 50 54.97 20.39 -17.50
C VAL A 50 53.96 21.34 -18.13
N TYR A 51 53.12 20.85 -19.05
CA TYR A 51 52.02 21.63 -19.62
C TYR A 51 51.08 22.15 -18.52
N LEU A 52 50.54 21.28 -17.67
CA LEU A 52 49.57 21.65 -16.64
C LEU A 52 50.14 22.57 -15.53
N ARG A 53 51.47 22.60 -15.35
CA ARG A 53 52.14 23.54 -14.43
C ARG A 53 52.46 24.90 -15.05
N THR A 54 52.30 25.06 -16.36
CA THR A 54 52.58 26.34 -17.04
C THR A 54 51.47 27.35 -16.68
N PRO A 55 51.81 28.57 -16.21
CA PRO A 55 50.82 29.59 -15.85
C PRO A 55 50.09 30.15 -17.09
N ASP A 56 48.94 30.78 -16.86
CA ASP A 56 48.16 31.53 -17.86
C ASP A 56 47.69 30.72 -19.09
N LEU A 57 47.47 29.42 -18.91
CA LEU A 57 46.93 28.58 -19.97
C LEU A 57 45.41 28.78 -20.16
N PRO A 58 44.90 28.74 -21.41
CA PRO A 58 43.47 28.75 -21.68
C PRO A 58 42.74 27.59 -21.00
N ARG A 59 41.63 27.89 -20.31
CA ARG A 59 40.85 26.91 -19.52
C ARG A 59 40.39 25.71 -20.35
N ASN A 60 40.01 25.93 -21.61
CA ASN A 60 39.63 24.87 -22.56
C ASN A 60 40.79 23.90 -22.84
N HIS A 61 42.04 24.38 -22.93
CA HIS A 61 43.19 23.51 -23.16
C HIS A 61 43.58 22.72 -21.92
N VAL A 62 43.45 23.31 -20.73
CA VAL A 62 43.65 22.60 -19.45
C VAL A 62 42.67 21.43 -19.32
N VAL A 63 41.38 21.67 -19.62
CA VAL A 63 40.36 20.61 -19.63
C VAL A 63 40.71 19.51 -20.65
N LYS A 64 41.12 19.90 -21.87
CA LYS A 64 41.53 18.95 -22.92
C LYS A 64 42.72 18.09 -22.48
N ALA A 65 43.74 18.70 -21.87
CA ALA A 65 44.93 18.01 -21.37
C ALA A 65 44.58 17.04 -20.23
N LEU A 66 43.75 17.45 -19.27
CA LEU A 66 43.30 16.59 -18.16
C LEU A 66 42.46 15.41 -18.64
N LEU A 67 41.53 15.63 -19.59
CA LEU A 67 40.74 14.56 -20.19
C LEU A 67 41.62 13.56 -20.96
N ALA A 68 42.53 14.05 -21.79
CA ALA A 68 43.45 13.20 -22.53
C ALA A 68 44.35 12.37 -21.59
N ARG A 69 44.92 13.01 -20.55
CA ARG A 69 45.72 12.34 -19.52
C ARG A 69 44.91 11.29 -18.76
N GLY A 70 43.70 11.64 -18.33
CA GLY A 70 42.80 10.73 -17.62
C GLY A 70 42.42 9.51 -18.45
N ASN A 71 42.06 9.71 -19.72
CA ASN A 71 41.72 8.63 -20.64
C ASN A 71 42.93 7.73 -20.95
N ALA A 72 44.11 8.31 -21.18
CA ALA A 72 45.32 7.55 -21.46
C ALA A 72 45.77 6.71 -20.24
N ARG A 73 45.71 7.28 -19.03
CA ARG A 73 45.94 6.53 -17.77
C ARG A 73 44.95 5.39 -17.59
N LYS A 74 43.67 5.63 -17.87
CA LYS A 74 42.62 4.60 -17.79
C LYS A 74 42.92 3.45 -18.75
N ALA A 75 43.18 3.75 -20.03
CA ALA A 75 43.52 2.75 -21.04
C ALA A 75 44.81 1.97 -20.70
N GLY A 76 45.84 2.66 -20.20
CA GLY A 76 47.06 2.02 -19.71
C GLY A 76 46.80 1.09 -18.51
N GLY A 77 45.97 1.52 -17.57
CA GLY A 77 45.53 0.71 -16.43
C GLY A 77 44.75 -0.54 -16.85
N GLU A 78 43.81 -0.41 -17.79
CA GLU A 78 43.05 -1.54 -18.36
C GLU A 78 43.98 -2.55 -19.06
N SER A 79 44.97 -2.07 -19.82
CA SER A 79 45.96 -2.94 -20.46
C SER A 79 46.81 -3.73 -19.45
N LEU A 80 47.24 -3.07 -18.37
CA LEU A 80 47.98 -3.72 -17.29
C LEU A 80 47.13 -4.73 -16.51
N LEU A 81 45.87 -4.40 -16.24
CA LEU A 81 44.90 -5.32 -15.64
C LEU A 81 44.70 -6.56 -16.51
N ALA A 82 44.52 -6.39 -17.83
CA ALA A 82 44.37 -7.52 -18.76
C ALA A 82 45.61 -8.43 -18.77
N LYS A 83 46.82 -7.86 -18.70
CA LYS A 83 48.06 -8.64 -18.57
C LYS A 83 48.14 -9.37 -17.24
N ALA A 84 47.83 -8.71 -16.13
CA ALA A 84 47.79 -9.34 -14.82
C ALA A 84 46.78 -10.51 -14.78
N GLU A 85 45.60 -10.35 -15.40
CA GLU A 85 44.63 -11.43 -15.56
C GLU A 85 45.20 -12.60 -16.38
N GLN A 86 45.93 -12.32 -17.46
CA GLN A 86 46.59 -13.35 -18.26
C GLN A 86 47.63 -14.11 -17.43
N ASP A 87 48.39 -13.40 -16.60
CA ASP A 87 49.37 -14.00 -15.70
C ASP A 87 48.68 -14.87 -14.65
N PHE A 88 47.59 -14.39 -14.01
CA PHE A 88 46.80 -15.21 -13.08
C PHE A 88 46.20 -16.45 -13.73
N ARG A 89 45.68 -16.35 -14.95
CA ARG A 89 45.20 -17.52 -15.72
C ARG A 89 46.32 -18.48 -16.04
N THR A 90 47.52 -17.98 -16.32
CA THR A 90 48.70 -18.80 -16.60
C THR A 90 49.12 -19.57 -15.35
N VAL A 91 49.18 -18.91 -14.19
CA VAL A 91 49.50 -19.60 -12.93
C VAL A 91 48.41 -20.61 -12.56
N LEU A 92 47.11 -20.31 -12.76
CA LEU A 92 46.03 -21.27 -12.51
C LEU A 92 46.12 -22.53 -13.39
N LYS A 93 46.63 -22.41 -14.63
CA LYS A 93 46.91 -23.57 -15.49
C LYS A 93 48.08 -24.42 -15.00
N LEU A 94 49.08 -23.78 -14.37
CA LEU A 94 50.27 -24.45 -13.85
C LEU A 94 50.01 -25.11 -12.48
N ASP A 95 49.28 -24.44 -11.60
CA ASP A 95 48.89 -24.92 -10.28
C ASP A 95 47.44 -24.52 -9.95
N PRO A 96 46.47 -25.42 -10.23
CA PRO A 96 45.05 -25.18 -9.92
C PRO A 96 44.74 -25.07 -8.42
N SER A 97 45.64 -25.56 -7.56
CA SER A 97 45.45 -25.62 -6.10
C SER A 97 45.99 -24.41 -5.35
N ASN A 98 46.58 -23.45 -6.05
CA ASN A 98 47.22 -22.28 -5.45
C ASN A 98 46.23 -21.43 -4.62
N PRO A 99 46.40 -21.33 -3.29
CA PRO A 99 45.42 -20.70 -2.40
C PRO A 99 45.34 -19.18 -2.59
N GLU A 100 46.41 -18.51 -3.00
CA GLU A 100 46.44 -17.05 -3.19
C GLU A 100 45.60 -16.63 -4.41
N ILE A 101 45.69 -17.39 -5.51
CA ILE A 101 44.89 -17.13 -6.72
C ILE A 101 43.42 -17.46 -6.48
N GLN A 102 43.13 -18.56 -5.76
CA GLN A 102 41.77 -18.90 -5.39
C GLN A 102 41.12 -17.80 -4.52
N HIS A 103 41.89 -17.24 -3.58
CA HIS A 103 41.44 -16.09 -2.78
C HIS A 103 41.24 -14.83 -3.64
N HIS A 104 42.14 -14.55 -4.59
CA HIS A 104 42.01 -13.39 -5.48
C HIS A 104 40.79 -13.50 -6.39
N LEU A 105 40.55 -14.67 -7.01
CA LEU A 105 39.37 -14.94 -7.84
C LEU A 105 38.07 -14.87 -7.04
N ARG A 106 38.08 -15.31 -5.78
CA ARG A 106 36.94 -15.18 -4.88
C ARG A 106 36.63 -13.73 -4.55
N ARG A 107 37.67 -12.92 -4.29
CA ARG A 107 37.54 -11.49 -3.98
C ARG A 107 37.14 -10.65 -5.21
N GLU A 108 37.58 -11.01 -6.40
CA GLU A 108 37.10 -10.44 -7.67
C GLU A 108 35.64 -10.82 -7.92
N ARG A 109 35.28 -12.09 -7.77
CA ARG A 109 33.87 -12.53 -7.82
C ARG A 109 33.00 -11.80 -6.80
N GLU A 110 33.55 -11.42 -5.64
CA GLU A 110 32.86 -10.63 -4.62
C GLU A 110 32.78 -9.13 -4.94
N LYS A 111 33.81 -8.53 -5.56
CA LYS A 111 33.78 -7.13 -6.01
C LYS A 111 32.94 -6.92 -7.27
N VAL A 112 32.77 -7.95 -8.08
CA VAL A 112 31.92 -7.98 -9.29
C VAL A 112 30.43 -8.28 -8.95
N LYS A 113 30.04 -8.32 -7.66
CA LYS A 113 28.67 -8.63 -7.21
C LYS A 113 27.58 -7.61 -7.55
N ILE A 114 27.81 -6.66 -8.44
CA ILE A 114 26.70 -5.97 -9.13
C ILE A 114 26.82 -6.22 -10.64
N HIS A 115 26.86 -7.49 -11.03
CA HIS A 115 26.69 -7.93 -12.43
C HIS A 115 25.35 -7.48 -13.06
N PHE A 116 24.44 -6.93 -12.26
CA PHE A 116 23.09 -6.60 -12.66
C PHE A 116 22.92 -5.19 -13.26
N ALA A 117 23.97 -4.37 -13.36
CA ALA A 117 23.83 -3.00 -13.86
C ALA A 117 23.32 -2.96 -15.31
N HIS A 118 23.72 -3.94 -16.13
CA HIS A 118 23.33 -4.05 -17.53
C HIS A 118 22.16 -5.02 -17.78
N ASP A 119 21.86 -5.90 -16.82
CA ASP A 119 20.71 -6.78 -16.91
C ASP A 119 19.40 -5.98 -16.80
N PRO A 120 18.31 -6.41 -17.47
CA PRO A 120 17.00 -5.79 -17.28
C PRO A 120 16.58 -5.90 -15.81
N ALA A 121 15.84 -4.92 -15.29
CA ALA A 121 15.43 -4.85 -13.89
C ALA A 121 14.85 -6.19 -13.37
N SER A 122 14.05 -6.86 -14.19
CA SER A 122 13.44 -8.17 -13.90
C SER A 122 14.44 -9.29 -13.58
N ALA A 123 15.68 -9.21 -14.08
CA ALA A 123 16.73 -10.20 -13.82
C ALA A 123 17.67 -9.82 -12.66
N ARG A 124 17.55 -8.60 -12.12
CA ARG A 124 18.42 -8.09 -11.05
C ARG A 124 18.09 -8.64 -9.66
N ALA A 125 16.90 -9.20 -9.51
CA ALA A 125 16.43 -9.78 -8.26
C ALA A 125 15.60 -11.05 -8.55
N PRO A 126 15.58 -12.03 -7.62
CA PRO A 126 14.71 -13.19 -7.71
C PRO A 126 13.23 -12.80 -7.82
N VAL A 127 12.43 -13.69 -8.41
CA VAL A 127 10.99 -13.46 -8.62
C VAL A 127 10.25 -13.22 -7.30
N GLU A 128 10.66 -13.87 -6.22
CA GLU A 128 10.09 -13.73 -4.89
C GLU A 128 10.24 -12.30 -4.34
N VAL A 129 11.35 -11.64 -4.67
CA VAL A 129 11.58 -10.24 -4.31
C VAL A 129 10.65 -9.33 -5.11
N TRP A 130 10.49 -9.59 -6.41
CA TRP A 130 9.56 -8.83 -7.25
C TRP A 130 8.10 -9.04 -6.87
N GLU A 131 7.71 -10.26 -6.51
CA GLU A 131 6.38 -10.57 -5.93
C GLU A 131 6.17 -9.81 -4.63
N ARG A 132 7.19 -9.75 -3.77
CA ARG A 132 7.13 -8.99 -2.53
C ARG A 132 6.98 -7.50 -2.81
N ILE A 133 7.74 -6.92 -3.73
CA ILE A 133 7.59 -5.53 -4.17
C ILE A 133 6.17 -5.29 -4.69
N ALA A 134 5.69 -6.15 -5.59
CA ALA A 134 4.35 -6.04 -6.17
C ALA A 134 3.24 -6.13 -5.12
N SER A 135 3.45 -6.87 -4.01
CA SER A 135 2.49 -6.92 -2.90
C SER A 135 2.36 -5.60 -2.12
N PHE A 136 3.32 -4.68 -2.26
CA PHE A 136 3.25 -3.33 -1.73
C PHE A 136 2.76 -2.31 -2.77
N ILE A 137 2.52 -2.72 -4.01
CA ILE A 137 1.98 -1.83 -5.04
C ILE A 137 0.45 -1.97 -5.01
N PRO A 138 -0.30 -0.86 -4.91
CA PRO A 138 -1.74 -0.92 -4.97
C PRO A 138 -2.20 -1.55 -6.29
N ARG A 139 -3.20 -2.43 -6.25
CA ARG A 139 -3.59 -3.21 -7.45
C ARG A 139 -3.93 -2.35 -8.65
N TYR A 140 -4.49 -1.15 -8.44
CA TYR A 140 -4.73 -0.19 -9.50
C TYR A 140 -3.44 0.10 -10.31
N HIS A 141 -2.37 0.50 -9.63
CA HIS A 141 -1.08 0.76 -10.27
C HIS A 141 -0.43 -0.53 -10.77
N LEU A 142 -0.62 -1.65 -10.08
CA LEU A 142 -0.11 -2.95 -10.50
C LEU A 142 -0.68 -3.40 -11.87
N ARG A 143 -1.84 -2.90 -12.30
CA ARG A 143 -2.38 -3.17 -13.65
C ARG A 143 -1.46 -2.66 -14.76
N THR A 144 -0.66 -1.63 -14.51
CA THR A 144 0.32 -1.15 -15.50
C THR A 144 1.38 -2.20 -15.82
N TRP A 145 1.72 -3.07 -14.85
CA TRP A 145 2.69 -4.17 -15.04
C TRP A 145 2.23 -5.21 -16.05
N LEU A 146 0.92 -5.30 -16.33
CA LEU A 146 0.38 -6.16 -17.38
C LEU A 146 0.94 -5.83 -18.76
N PHE A 147 1.38 -4.58 -18.96
CA PHE A 147 1.86 -4.03 -20.23
C PHE A 147 3.37 -3.81 -20.28
N VAL A 148 4.09 -4.01 -19.16
CA VAL A 148 5.55 -3.78 -19.10
C VAL A 148 6.33 -4.91 -19.77
N SER A 149 6.07 -6.16 -19.39
CA SER A 149 6.74 -7.35 -19.94
C SER A 149 5.99 -8.61 -19.54
N ALA A 150 6.31 -9.76 -20.14
CA ALA A 150 5.76 -11.05 -19.73
C ALA A 150 6.04 -11.37 -18.24
N PHE A 151 7.27 -11.12 -17.76
CA PHE A 151 7.65 -11.35 -16.36
C PHE A 151 6.78 -10.55 -15.37
N HIS A 152 6.67 -9.24 -15.57
CA HIS A 152 5.87 -8.37 -14.72
C HIS A 152 4.38 -8.70 -14.80
N ARG A 153 3.89 -9.03 -16.00
CA ARG A 153 2.51 -9.48 -16.21
C ARG A 153 2.21 -10.75 -15.42
N ASP A 154 3.11 -11.74 -15.41
CA ASP A 154 2.89 -13.00 -14.69
C ASP A 154 2.83 -12.81 -13.16
N ILE A 155 3.58 -11.85 -12.61
CA ILE A 155 3.47 -11.44 -11.21
C ILE A 155 2.15 -10.70 -10.98
N ALA A 156 1.86 -9.68 -11.78
CA ALA A 156 0.68 -8.84 -11.62
C ALA A 156 -0.62 -9.63 -11.70
N VAL A 157 -0.75 -10.53 -12.68
CA VAL A 157 -1.95 -11.38 -12.85
C VAL A 157 -2.19 -12.27 -11.63
N ARG A 158 -1.14 -12.78 -10.96
CA ARG A 158 -1.28 -13.60 -9.75
C ARG A 158 -1.79 -12.81 -8.54
N LEU A 159 -1.48 -11.51 -8.46
CA LEU A 159 -1.89 -10.64 -7.37
C LEU A 159 -3.24 -9.95 -7.65
N ILE A 160 -3.48 -9.52 -8.88
CA ILE A 160 -4.70 -8.84 -9.30
C ILE A 160 -5.90 -9.79 -9.19
N PHE A 161 -5.77 -11.01 -9.69
CA PHE A 161 -6.86 -11.99 -9.68
C PHE A 161 -6.85 -12.89 -8.43
N HIS A 162 -6.06 -12.54 -7.40
CA HIS A 162 -6.05 -13.26 -6.13
C HIS A 162 -7.42 -13.20 -5.44
N THR A 163 -7.99 -11.99 -5.39
CA THR A 163 -9.32 -11.70 -4.87
C THR A 163 -10.19 -11.25 -6.04
N LEU A 164 -11.36 -11.86 -6.20
CA LEU A 164 -12.37 -11.45 -7.15
C LEU A 164 -13.61 -10.99 -6.43
N ASP A 165 -14.06 -9.78 -6.74
CA ASP A 165 -15.34 -9.22 -6.34
C ASP A 165 -16.26 -9.21 -7.57
N LEU A 166 -17.32 -10.01 -7.54
CA LEU A 166 -18.30 -10.12 -8.61
C LEU A 166 -19.62 -9.50 -8.14
N TYR A 167 -20.18 -8.59 -8.93
CA TYR A 167 -21.40 -7.87 -8.61
C TYR A 167 -22.55 -8.33 -9.51
N PHE A 168 -23.61 -8.83 -8.88
CA PHE A 168 -24.82 -9.33 -9.50
C PHE A 168 -26.02 -8.58 -8.92
N GLY A 169 -26.48 -7.54 -9.59
CA GLY A 169 -27.64 -6.76 -9.14
C GLY A 169 -27.68 -5.35 -9.75
N GLY A 170 -28.87 -4.76 -9.72
CA GLY A 170 -29.17 -3.47 -10.35
C GLY A 170 -29.31 -3.56 -11.88
N ASP A 171 -29.47 -2.40 -12.52
CA ASP A 171 -29.69 -2.26 -13.97
C ASP A 171 -28.41 -2.45 -14.83
N ASP A 172 -27.29 -2.86 -14.24
CA ASP A 172 -26.02 -3.02 -14.95
C ASP A 172 -25.83 -4.43 -15.52
N GLN A 173 -26.41 -4.64 -16.70
CA GLN A 173 -26.22 -5.85 -17.51
C GLN A 173 -24.74 -6.16 -17.81
N GLU A 174 -23.86 -5.15 -17.87
CA GLU A 174 -22.44 -5.36 -18.16
C GLU A 174 -21.71 -6.05 -17.00
N ALA A 175 -22.08 -5.75 -15.76
CA ALA A 175 -21.52 -6.44 -14.59
C ALA A 175 -21.95 -7.91 -14.53
N LEU A 176 -23.23 -8.19 -14.81
CA LEU A 176 -23.74 -9.56 -14.92
C LEU A 176 -22.97 -10.36 -15.97
N ASN A 177 -22.85 -9.83 -17.19
CA ASN A 177 -22.13 -10.49 -18.28
C ASN A 177 -20.66 -10.74 -17.92
N ARG A 178 -19.98 -9.75 -17.32
CA ARG A 178 -18.59 -9.91 -16.85
C ARG A 178 -18.46 -10.98 -15.77
N GLY A 179 -19.41 -11.07 -14.84
CA GLY A 179 -19.42 -12.12 -13.81
C GLY A 179 -19.59 -13.53 -14.40
N LEU A 180 -20.48 -13.66 -15.39
CA LEU A 180 -20.68 -14.91 -16.14
C LEU A 180 -19.42 -15.31 -16.93
N ASP A 181 -18.80 -14.36 -17.62
CA ASP A 181 -17.55 -14.57 -18.36
C ASP A 181 -16.43 -15.04 -17.43
N VAL A 182 -16.37 -14.54 -16.19
CA VAL A 182 -15.39 -15.00 -15.19
C VAL A 182 -15.63 -16.46 -14.80
N PHE A 183 -16.89 -16.88 -14.61
CA PHE A 183 -17.22 -18.27 -14.30
C PHE A 183 -16.93 -19.20 -15.49
N ASP A 184 -17.26 -18.80 -16.71
CA ASP A 184 -16.93 -19.57 -17.91
C ASP A 184 -15.42 -19.67 -18.12
N ARG A 185 -14.69 -18.58 -17.90
CA ARG A 185 -13.23 -18.58 -17.94
C ARG A 185 -12.63 -19.47 -16.86
N ALA A 186 -13.16 -19.48 -15.64
CA ALA A 186 -12.67 -20.35 -14.57
C ALA A 186 -12.81 -21.84 -14.94
N LYS A 187 -13.91 -22.21 -15.62
CA LYS A 187 -14.10 -23.58 -16.14
C LYS A 187 -13.14 -23.90 -17.30
N ALA A 188 -12.89 -22.94 -18.19
CA ALA A 188 -12.08 -23.15 -19.41
C ALA A 188 -10.56 -23.03 -19.19
N ASP A 189 -10.12 -22.24 -18.20
CA ASP A 189 -8.71 -21.91 -17.93
C ASP A 189 -8.34 -22.27 -16.48
N PRO A 190 -7.82 -23.49 -16.24
CA PRO A 190 -7.38 -23.92 -14.92
C PRO A 190 -6.26 -23.06 -14.32
N VAL A 191 -5.44 -22.42 -15.17
CA VAL A 191 -4.35 -21.55 -14.70
C VAL A 191 -4.96 -20.29 -14.11
N PHE A 192 -5.93 -19.67 -14.78
CA PHE A 192 -6.71 -18.56 -14.22
C PHE A 192 -7.42 -18.97 -12.93
N ALA A 193 -8.16 -20.09 -12.94
CA ALA A 193 -8.91 -20.54 -11.77
C ALA A 193 -8.01 -20.80 -10.55
N SER A 194 -6.79 -21.31 -10.76
CA SER A 194 -5.81 -21.54 -9.69
C SER A 194 -5.22 -20.27 -9.07
N ARG A 195 -5.38 -19.12 -9.72
CA ARG A 195 -4.92 -17.81 -9.20
C ARG A 195 -5.92 -17.21 -8.23
N VAL A 196 -7.20 -17.53 -8.38
CA VAL A 196 -8.27 -17.04 -7.53
C VAL A 196 -8.25 -17.81 -6.21
N LYS A 197 -7.99 -17.08 -5.12
CA LYS A 197 -7.92 -17.62 -3.76
C LYS A 197 -9.02 -17.06 -2.86
N SER A 198 -9.54 -15.89 -3.19
CA SER A 198 -10.68 -15.27 -2.50
C SER A 198 -11.75 -14.91 -3.52
N LEU A 199 -12.98 -15.35 -3.30
CA LEU A 199 -14.13 -15.02 -4.15
C LEU A 199 -15.21 -14.35 -3.29
N ARG A 200 -15.61 -13.15 -3.68
CA ARG A 200 -16.71 -12.40 -3.06
C ARG A 200 -17.82 -12.19 -4.08
N LEU A 201 -19.02 -12.59 -3.71
CA LEU A 201 -20.20 -12.43 -4.53
C LEU A 201 -21.10 -11.38 -3.88
N HIS A 202 -21.31 -10.27 -4.57
CA HIS A 202 -22.27 -9.26 -4.21
C HIS A 202 -23.55 -9.52 -5.01
N TRP A 203 -24.67 -9.69 -4.31
CA TRP A 203 -25.93 -10.13 -4.88
C TRP A 203 -27.08 -9.21 -4.46
N ALA A 204 -27.85 -8.71 -5.41
CA ALA A 204 -29.02 -7.85 -5.15
C ALA A 204 -30.21 -8.12 -6.08
N TYR A 205 -30.22 -9.22 -6.84
CA TYR A 205 -31.42 -9.64 -7.56
C TYR A 205 -32.41 -10.32 -6.60
N GLU A 206 -33.69 -10.01 -6.76
CA GLU A 206 -34.75 -10.70 -6.04
C GLU A 206 -34.81 -12.20 -6.39
N GLU A 207 -35.52 -12.97 -5.57
CA GLU A 207 -35.80 -14.39 -5.83
C GLU A 207 -36.51 -14.58 -7.17
N GLY A 208 -36.07 -15.56 -7.96
CA GLY A 208 -36.66 -15.88 -9.26
C GLY A 208 -35.70 -16.63 -10.19
N ASP A 209 -36.08 -16.73 -11.47
CA ASP A 209 -35.35 -17.51 -12.49
C ASP A 209 -33.86 -17.15 -12.60
N MET A 210 -33.52 -15.88 -12.39
CA MET A 210 -32.14 -15.41 -12.46
C MET A 210 -31.30 -15.95 -11.30
N LEU A 211 -31.85 -15.97 -10.08
CA LEU A 211 -31.19 -16.58 -8.93
C LEU A 211 -30.97 -18.08 -9.16
N ASP A 212 -32.00 -18.79 -9.64
CA ASP A 212 -31.91 -20.23 -9.90
C ASP A 212 -30.88 -20.56 -10.99
N LEU A 213 -30.83 -19.75 -12.05
CA LEU A 213 -29.81 -19.85 -13.09
C LEU A 213 -28.41 -19.63 -12.51
N MET A 214 -28.23 -18.61 -11.68
CA MET A 214 -26.92 -18.31 -11.08
C MET A 214 -26.48 -19.36 -10.09
N ILE A 215 -27.40 -19.86 -9.25
CA ILE A 215 -27.12 -20.98 -8.35
C ILE A 215 -26.64 -22.18 -9.15
N ARG A 216 -27.28 -22.49 -10.30
CA ARG A 216 -26.87 -23.59 -11.17
C ARG A 216 -25.50 -23.36 -11.79
N ILE A 217 -25.25 -22.17 -12.33
CA ILE A 217 -23.96 -21.79 -12.92
C ILE A 217 -22.87 -21.89 -11.85
N PHE A 218 -23.14 -21.33 -10.66
CA PHE A 218 -22.23 -21.34 -9.52
C PHE A 218 -21.92 -22.77 -9.07
N ARG A 219 -22.90 -23.66 -8.91
CA ARG A 219 -22.66 -25.08 -8.61
C ARG A 219 -21.73 -25.75 -9.61
N SER A 220 -21.88 -25.43 -10.90
CA SER A 220 -21.06 -26.00 -11.96
C SER A 220 -19.64 -25.42 -12.00
N ALA A 221 -19.49 -24.12 -11.71
CA ALA A 221 -18.23 -23.40 -11.84
C ALA A 221 -17.38 -23.45 -10.57
N LEU A 222 -18.02 -23.51 -9.39
CA LEU A 222 -17.34 -23.45 -8.10
C LEU A 222 -16.20 -24.48 -7.99
N PRO A 223 -16.38 -25.78 -8.32
CA PRO A 223 -15.30 -26.77 -8.24
C PRO A 223 -14.07 -26.47 -9.12
N ALA A 224 -14.18 -25.57 -10.11
CA ALA A 224 -13.05 -25.17 -10.94
C ALA A 224 -12.04 -24.30 -10.17
N PHE A 225 -12.49 -23.54 -9.16
CA PHE A 225 -11.65 -22.68 -8.32
C PHE A 225 -10.87 -23.49 -7.26
N LYS A 226 -10.12 -24.51 -7.68
CA LYS A 226 -9.43 -25.46 -6.78
C LYS A 226 -8.49 -24.83 -5.73
N ALA A 227 -8.04 -23.59 -5.96
CA ALA A 227 -7.18 -22.84 -5.06
C ALA A 227 -7.94 -21.92 -4.09
N LEU A 228 -9.27 -21.92 -4.13
CA LEU A 228 -10.13 -21.09 -3.31
C LEU A 228 -9.92 -21.41 -1.82
N ARG A 229 -9.70 -20.35 -1.05
CA ARG A 229 -9.46 -20.37 0.40
C ARG A 229 -10.48 -19.54 1.14
N ASP A 230 -10.96 -18.47 0.54
CA ASP A 230 -11.88 -17.53 1.16
C ASP A 230 -13.10 -17.34 0.25
N PHE A 231 -14.29 -17.48 0.81
CA PHE A 231 -15.55 -17.27 0.11
C PHE A 231 -16.45 -16.34 0.91
N GLU A 232 -16.99 -15.30 0.28
CA GLU A 232 -17.95 -14.40 0.92
C GLU A 232 -19.19 -14.21 0.02
N TRP A 233 -20.38 -14.34 0.62
CA TRP A 233 -21.67 -14.01 0.01
C TRP A 233 -22.22 -12.76 0.66
N ILE A 234 -22.52 -11.74 -0.14
CA ILE A 234 -22.89 -10.40 0.29
C ILE A 234 -24.19 -9.98 -0.39
N GLY A 235 -25.27 -9.81 0.36
CA GLY A 235 -26.54 -9.25 -0.12
C GLY A 235 -27.72 -10.23 -0.05
N TYR A 236 -28.79 -9.95 -0.82
CA TYR A 236 -30.10 -10.60 -0.71
C TYR A 236 -30.59 -11.20 -2.04
N PRO A 237 -31.05 -12.47 -2.06
CA PRO A 237 -31.24 -13.33 -0.91
C PRO A 237 -29.93 -13.83 -0.29
N GLU A 238 -29.97 -13.99 1.02
CA GLU A 238 -28.90 -14.54 1.83
C GLU A 238 -28.54 -15.98 1.42
N MET A 239 -27.34 -16.39 1.80
CA MET A 239 -26.85 -17.72 1.52
C MET A 239 -27.61 -18.78 2.33
N ARG A 240 -28.39 -19.63 1.64
CA ARG A 240 -29.16 -20.72 2.24
C ARG A 240 -28.36 -22.01 2.43
N ALA A 241 -28.87 -22.92 3.26
CA ALA A 241 -28.27 -24.23 3.56
C ALA A 241 -27.84 -25.04 2.33
N GLU A 242 -28.60 -25.02 1.23
CA GLU A 242 -28.23 -25.75 0.01
C GLU A 242 -26.93 -25.23 -0.63
N MET A 243 -26.72 -23.91 -0.56
CA MET A 243 -25.49 -23.29 -1.05
C MET A 243 -24.32 -23.58 -0.11
N VAL A 244 -24.55 -23.59 1.22
CA VAL A 244 -23.57 -24.04 2.22
C VAL A 244 -23.07 -25.44 1.87
N GLN A 245 -23.98 -26.38 1.59
CA GLN A 245 -23.62 -27.76 1.23
C GLN A 245 -22.84 -27.83 -0.09
N THR A 246 -23.20 -27.02 -1.08
CA THR A 246 -22.46 -26.93 -2.35
C THR A 246 -21.01 -26.48 -2.11
N ILE A 247 -20.82 -25.44 -1.30
CA ILE A 247 -19.50 -24.91 -0.97
C ILE A 247 -18.71 -25.92 -0.14
N LEU A 248 -19.34 -26.55 0.85
CA LEU A 248 -18.71 -27.56 1.70
C LEU A 248 -18.26 -28.78 0.88
N ALA A 249 -19.08 -29.25 -0.07
CA ALA A 249 -18.75 -30.39 -0.92
C ALA A 249 -17.61 -30.09 -1.89
N SER A 250 -17.52 -28.86 -2.41
CA SER A 250 -16.46 -28.47 -3.35
C SER A 250 -15.17 -28.03 -2.65
N HIS A 251 -15.27 -27.36 -1.50
CA HIS A 251 -14.17 -26.75 -0.76
C HIS A 251 -14.30 -27.01 0.75
N PRO A 252 -14.15 -28.28 1.21
CA PRO A 252 -14.32 -28.62 2.62
C PRO A 252 -13.27 -28.00 3.55
N HIS A 253 -12.17 -27.48 3.00
CA HIS A 253 -11.04 -26.89 3.73
C HIS A 253 -10.91 -25.37 3.55
N LEU A 254 -12.03 -24.66 3.34
CA LEU A 254 -12.01 -23.20 3.33
C LEU A 254 -11.36 -22.65 4.61
N HIS A 255 -10.56 -21.60 4.42
CA HIS A 255 -9.96 -20.82 5.48
C HIS A 255 -10.84 -19.63 5.87
N GLY A 256 -11.56 -19.03 4.93
CA GLY A 256 -12.44 -17.90 5.17
C GLY A 256 -13.84 -18.17 4.67
N LEU A 257 -14.82 -17.87 5.50
CA LEU A 257 -16.24 -17.89 5.13
C LEU A 257 -16.90 -16.60 5.61
N GLY A 258 -17.55 -15.87 4.70
CA GLY A 258 -18.28 -14.66 5.00
C GLY A 258 -19.72 -14.69 4.54
N LEU A 259 -20.62 -14.26 5.41
CA LEU A 259 -22.05 -14.23 5.23
C LEU A 259 -22.52 -12.83 5.62
N VAL A 260 -22.93 -12.05 4.63
CA VAL A 260 -23.44 -10.71 4.82
C VAL A 260 -24.77 -10.63 4.10
N GLY A 261 -25.85 -10.37 4.83
CA GLY A 261 -27.19 -10.35 4.25
C GLY A 261 -28.22 -9.88 5.25
N TRP A 262 -29.49 -10.06 4.91
CA TRP A 262 -30.59 -9.62 5.76
C TRP A 262 -30.82 -10.61 6.92
N HIS A 263 -30.96 -11.91 6.64
CA HIS A 263 -31.05 -12.97 7.67
C HIS A 263 -29.83 -13.89 7.71
N PHE A 264 -29.72 -14.69 8.78
CA PHE A 264 -28.77 -15.80 8.87
C PHE A 264 -29.45 -17.15 8.68
N ASP A 265 -29.56 -17.58 7.43
CA ASP A 265 -30.19 -18.87 7.03
C ASP A 265 -29.19 -19.94 6.58
N ALA A 266 -27.90 -19.68 6.77
CA ALA A 266 -26.82 -20.55 6.33
C ALA A 266 -26.60 -21.73 7.30
N ILE A 267 -27.63 -22.53 7.57
CA ILE A 267 -27.51 -23.72 8.44
C ILE A 267 -26.52 -24.71 7.84
N GLY A 268 -25.62 -25.26 8.68
CA GLY A 268 -24.61 -26.23 8.31
C GLY A 268 -23.20 -25.66 8.17
N VAL A 269 -23.02 -24.34 8.32
CA VAL A 269 -21.70 -23.68 8.29
C VAL A 269 -20.78 -24.14 9.42
N SER A 270 -21.32 -24.68 10.51
CA SER A 270 -20.55 -25.34 11.57
C SER A 270 -19.79 -26.58 11.08
N SER A 271 -20.13 -27.12 9.89
CA SER A 271 -19.47 -28.29 9.32
C SER A 271 -18.08 -28.00 8.76
N PHE A 272 -17.73 -26.74 8.48
CA PHE A 272 -16.38 -26.38 8.02
C PHE A 272 -15.36 -26.56 9.17
N PRO A 273 -14.36 -27.44 9.04
CA PRO A 273 -13.51 -27.86 10.15
C PRO A 273 -12.20 -27.06 10.31
N SER A 274 -11.93 -26.09 9.42
CA SER A 274 -10.62 -25.44 9.35
C SER A 274 -10.68 -23.94 9.05
N LEU A 275 -11.79 -23.29 9.40
CA LEU A 275 -11.94 -21.85 9.27
C LEU A 275 -10.88 -21.13 10.14
N ARG A 276 -10.23 -20.16 9.52
CA ARG A 276 -9.32 -19.18 10.11
C ARG A 276 -9.97 -17.81 10.22
N LYS A 277 -10.87 -17.49 9.28
CA LYS A 277 -11.69 -16.28 9.26
C LYS A 277 -13.17 -16.67 9.16
N PHE A 278 -14.00 -16.06 9.99
CA PHE A 278 -15.45 -16.17 9.88
C PHE A 278 -16.07 -14.78 9.99
N THR A 279 -16.90 -14.43 9.01
CA THR A 279 -17.66 -13.18 8.97
C THR A 279 -19.14 -13.50 8.95
N LEU A 280 -19.90 -12.94 9.89
CA LEU A 280 -21.35 -12.96 9.89
C LEU A 280 -21.88 -11.56 10.13
N ARG A 281 -22.75 -11.10 9.24
CA ARG A 281 -23.49 -9.85 9.39
C ARG A 281 -24.92 -10.04 8.93
N ALA A 282 -25.87 -9.80 9.82
CA ALA A 282 -27.30 -9.93 9.55
C ALA A 282 -28.02 -8.61 9.89
N GLU A 283 -28.86 -8.10 8.99
CA GLU A 283 -29.59 -6.84 9.19
C GLU A 283 -30.91 -7.02 9.96
N ASP A 284 -31.56 -8.17 9.89
CA ASP A 284 -32.85 -8.41 10.56
C ASP A 284 -32.86 -9.83 11.13
N ASP A 285 -32.06 -10.06 12.17
CA ASP A 285 -32.31 -11.21 13.03
C ASP A 285 -33.57 -10.91 13.85
N ASP A 286 -34.70 -11.43 13.39
CA ASP A 286 -36.00 -11.42 14.05
C ASP A 286 -36.03 -12.29 15.35
N GLY A 287 -34.85 -12.75 15.79
CA GLY A 287 -34.65 -13.59 16.97
C GLY A 287 -34.70 -15.08 16.63
N PHE A 288 -34.92 -15.45 15.36
CA PHE A 288 -34.95 -16.82 14.90
C PHE A 288 -33.64 -17.28 14.26
N ALA A 289 -32.62 -16.41 14.13
CA ALA A 289 -31.33 -16.86 13.65
C ALA A 289 -30.80 -18.00 14.54
N PRO A 290 -30.25 -19.06 13.96
CA PRO A 290 -29.73 -20.19 14.71
C PRO A 290 -28.42 -19.80 15.41
N MET A 291 -28.48 -19.02 16.49
CA MET A 291 -27.31 -18.55 17.25
C MET A 291 -26.44 -19.70 17.79
N ALA A 292 -27.07 -20.86 18.03
CA ALA A 292 -26.37 -22.09 18.39
C ALA A 292 -25.43 -22.57 17.26
N GLU A 293 -25.78 -22.35 16.01
CA GLU A 293 -24.95 -22.69 14.84
C GLU A 293 -23.67 -21.85 14.83
N ILE A 294 -23.76 -20.56 15.12
CA ILE A 294 -22.61 -19.65 15.21
C ILE A 294 -21.66 -20.13 16.29
N ARG A 295 -22.22 -20.49 17.46
CA ARG A 295 -21.42 -21.03 18.54
C ARG A 295 -20.75 -22.35 18.16
N ALA A 296 -21.46 -23.22 17.45
CA ALA A 296 -20.90 -24.47 16.93
C ALA A 296 -19.76 -24.24 15.93
N VAL A 297 -19.86 -23.23 15.06
CA VAL A 297 -18.76 -22.81 14.16
C VAL A 297 -17.51 -22.46 14.95
N LEU A 298 -17.64 -21.65 16.00
CA LEU A 298 -16.52 -21.26 16.85
C LEU A 298 -15.89 -22.49 17.50
N ASP A 299 -16.67 -23.29 18.20
CA ASP A 299 -16.14 -24.44 18.95
C ASP A 299 -15.51 -25.49 18.02
N ARG A 300 -16.10 -25.73 16.84
CA ARG A 300 -15.53 -26.61 15.82
C ARG A 300 -14.16 -26.12 15.34
N ASN A 301 -14.00 -24.81 15.22
CA ASN A 301 -12.81 -24.17 14.68
C ASN A 301 -11.89 -23.60 15.76
N ALA A 302 -12.01 -24.07 17.01
CA ALA A 302 -11.29 -23.48 18.15
C ALA A 302 -9.76 -23.47 18.04
N ARG A 303 -9.19 -24.38 17.24
CA ARG A 303 -7.75 -24.45 17.02
C ARG A 303 -7.28 -23.58 15.86
N THR A 304 -8.14 -23.28 14.91
CA THR A 304 -7.79 -22.64 13.63
C THR A 304 -8.28 -21.21 13.51
N LEU A 305 -9.41 -20.86 14.12
CA LEU A 305 -10.04 -19.55 13.98
C LEU A 305 -9.17 -18.47 14.62
N ARG A 306 -8.89 -17.41 13.86
CA ARG A 306 -8.03 -16.29 14.26
C ARG A 306 -8.67 -14.93 13.97
N HIS A 307 -9.60 -14.85 13.03
CA HIS A 307 -10.35 -13.65 12.68
C HIS A 307 -11.85 -13.92 12.79
N LEU A 308 -12.53 -13.14 13.61
CA LEU A 308 -13.97 -13.17 13.75
C LEU A 308 -14.56 -11.78 13.46
N VAL A 309 -15.57 -11.72 12.60
CA VAL A 309 -16.36 -10.52 12.33
C VAL A 309 -17.82 -10.84 12.61
N LEU A 310 -18.43 -10.12 13.54
CA LEU A 310 -19.84 -10.27 13.89
C LEU A 310 -20.54 -8.91 13.79
N GLY A 311 -21.67 -8.87 13.11
CA GLY A 311 -22.53 -7.71 13.12
C GLY A 311 -24.00 -8.06 13.06
N ALA A 312 -24.81 -7.24 13.70
CA ALA A 312 -26.26 -7.40 13.76
C ALA A 312 -26.91 -6.04 13.98
N TYR A 313 -27.93 -5.66 13.21
CA TYR A 313 -28.49 -4.31 13.21
C TYR A 313 -28.87 -3.75 14.60
N LEU A 314 -28.43 -2.52 14.89
CA LEU A 314 -28.59 -1.85 16.19
C LEU A 314 -30.04 -1.65 16.64
N ALA A 315 -30.96 -1.43 15.69
CA ALA A 315 -32.35 -1.14 16.00
C ALA A 315 -33.07 -2.36 16.61
N ARG A 316 -32.53 -3.57 16.42
CA ARG A 316 -33.09 -4.82 16.94
C ARG A 316 -32.37 -5.26 18.22
N HIS A 317 -33.11 -5.98 19.06
CA HIS A 317 -32.51 -6.63 20.23
C HIS A 317 -31.87 -7.96 19.79
N HIS A 318 -30.57 -8.08 20.00
CA HIS A 318 -29.80 -9.30 19.79
C HIS A 318 -28.77 -9.45 20.93
N SER A 319 -28.21 -10.64 21.10
CA SER A 319 -27.17 -10.88 22.11
C SER A 319 -26.10 -11.84 21.59
N TRP A 320 -24.83 -11.46 21.77
CA TRP A 320 -23.69 -12.30 21.46
C TRP A 320 -23.18 -13.11 22.66
N ASP A 321 -23.86 -13.08 23.80
CA ASP A 321 -23.36 -13.65 25.05
C ASP A 321 -23.03 -15.14 24.94
N ALA A 322 -23.94 -15.94 24.36
CA ALA A 322 -23.73 -17.38 24.15
C ALA A 322 -22.54 -17.67 23.23
N VAL A 323 -22.32 -16.82 22.23
CA VAL A 323 -21.21 -16.91 21.27
C VAL A 323 -19.88 -16.61 21.98
N PHE A 324 -19.84 -15.58 22.83
CA PHE A 324 -18.62 -15.15 23.56
C PHE A 324 -18.24 -16.00 24.77
N GLN A 325 -19.10 -16.93 25.16
CA GLN A 325 -18.73 -18.01 26.07
C GLN A 325 -17.70 -18.98 25.45
N SER A 326 -17.41 -18.89 24.14
CA SER A 326 -16.48 -19.80 23.48
C SER A 326 -15.06 -19.57 23.98
N SER A 327 -14.29 -20.66 24.08
CA SER A 327 -12.86 -20.57 24.39
C SER A 327 -12.07 -19.95 23.24
N VAL A 328 -12.61 -19.98 22.01
CA VAL A 328 -11.97 -19.42 20.81
C VAL A 328 -11.61 -17.96 20.98
N ILE A 329 -12.44 -17.19 21.70
CA ILE A 329 -12.25 -15.76 21.93
C ILE A 329 -10.84 -15.45 22.45
N ARG A 330 -10.26 -16.32 23.29
CA ARG A 330 -8.90 -16.14 23.83
C ARG A 330 -7.78 -16.31 22.80
N THR A 331 -8.07 -17.01 21.70
CA THR A 331 -7.10 -17.34 20.63
C THR A 331 -7.28 -16.47 19.39
N LEU A 332 -8.31 -15.61 19.36
CA LEU A 332 -8.51 -14.67 18.28
C LEU A 332 -7.36 -13.67 18.24
N THR A 333 -6.95 -13.33 17.03
CA THR A 333 -5.98 -12.27 16.74
C THR A 333 -6.67 -11.03 16.17
N HIS A 334 -7.82 -11.22 15.54
CA HIS A 334 -8.62 -10.15 14.95
C HIS A 334 -10.08 -10.36 15.38
N LEU A 335 -10.68 -9.33 15.96
CA LEU A 335 -12.09 -9.31 16.31
C LEU A 335 -12.71 -8.00 15.84
N ASP A 336 -13.77 -8.12 15.06
CA ASP A 336 -14.57 -6.99 14.63
C ASP A 336 -16.02 -7.19 15.08
N LEU A 337 -16.47 -6.40 16.05
CA LEU A 337 -17.87 -6.27 16.44
C LEU A 337 -18.42 -5.03 15.77
N VAL A 338 -19.41 -5.20 14.90
CA VAL A 338 -19.81 -4.14 13.98
C VAL A 338 -21.33 -3.96 13.98
N ASP A 339 -21.76 -2.72 14.25
CA ASP A 339 -23.17 -2.28 14.32
C ASP A 339 -24.00 -3.02 15.33
N THR A 340 -23.36 -3.46 16.40
CA THR A 340 -23.96 -4.39 17.33
C THR A 340 -24.09 -3.82 18.73
N ARG A 341 -24.99 -4.41 19.51
CA ARG A 341 -25.09 -4.18 20.95
C ARG A 341 -24.04 -5.01 21.65
N ILE A 342 -23.16 -4.35 22.39
CA ILE A 342 -22.04 -4.98 23.09
C ILE A 342 -22.39 -5.00 24.58
N SER A 343 -22.66 -6.20 25.09
CA SER A 343 -22.92 -6.43 26.51
C SER A 343 -21.62 -6.32 27.32
N GLN A 344 -21.76 -6.10 28.63
CA GLN A 344 -20.62 -6.12 29.55
C GLN A 344 -19.91 -7.49 29.55
N LEU A 345 -20.66 -8.59 29.40
CA LEU A 345 -20.10 -9.95 29.33
C LEU A 345 -19.18 -10.08 28.10
N VAL A 346 -19.68 -9.69 26.93
CA VAL A 346 -18.92 -9.71 25.67
C VAL A 346 -17.65 -8.89 25.82
N LEU A 347 -17.77 -7.63 26.26
CA LEU A 347 -16.61 -6.75 26.42
C LEU A 347 -15.59 -7.29 27.43
N GLY A 348 -16.04 -7.86 28.56
CA GLY A 348 -15.16 -8.49 29.54
C GLY A 348 -14.40 -9.67 28.96
N ARG A 349 -15.05 -10.50 28.13
CA ARG A 349 -14.38 -11.61 27.42
C ARG A 349 -13.35 -11.12 26.41
N VAL A 350 -13.66 -10.04 25.70
CA VAL A 350 -12.75 -9.40 24.74
C VAL A 350 -11.53 -8.82 25.45
N ALA A 351 -11.70 -8.08 26.55
CA ALA A 351 -10.60 -7.44 27.29
C ALA A 351 -9.52 -8.44 27.74
N HIS A 352 -9.91 -9.68 28.03
CA HIS A 352 -9.01 -10.77 28.43
C HIS A 352 -8.50 -11.65 27.27
N ALA A 353 -8.81 -11.31 26.02
CA ALA A 353 -8.28 -12.01 24.84
C ALA A 353 -6.87 -11.50 24.50
N SER A 354 -5.88 -11.97 25.25
CA SER A 354 -4.49 -11.47 25.17
C SER A 354 -3.83 -11.62 23.79
N ALA A 355 -4.29 -12.56 22.96
CA ALA A 355 -3.78 -12.77 21.60
C ALA A 355 -4.28 -11.74 20.57
N LEU A 356 -5.23 -10.87 20.92
CA LEU A 356 -5.78 -9.89 20.00
C LEU A 356 -4.73 -8.86 19.58
N VAL A 357 -4.62 -8.71 18.27
CA VAL A 357 -3.78 -7.77 17.54
C VAL A 357 -4.63 -6.67 16.91
N SER A 358 -5.86 -6.98 16.51
CA SER A 358 -6.82 -6.02 15.96
C SER A 358 -8.15 -6.14 16.67
N LEU A 359 -8.70 -5.00 17.11
CA LEU A 359 -10.01 -4.91 17.72
C LEU A 359 -10.80 -3.75 17.11
N THR A 360 -11.97 -4.07 16.56
CA THR A 360 -12.99 -3.09 16.17
C THR A 360 -14.20 -3.25 17.08
N LEU A 361 -14.58 -2.16 17.75
CA LEU A 361 -15.82 -2.02 18.49
C LEU A 361 -16.64 -0.94 17.79
N HIS A 362 -17.62 -1.35 17.01
CA HIS A 362 -18.57 -0.48 16.34
C HIS A 362 -20.00 -0.85 16.77
N GLY A 363 -20.74 0.12 17.28
CA GLY A 363 -22.12 -0.08 17.73
C GLY A 363 -22.42 0.63 19.05
N THR A 364 -23.12 -0.03 19.97
CA THR A 364 -23.58 0.58 21.22
C THR A 364 -23.30 -0.32 22.42
N PHE A 365 -22.92 0.27 23.57
CA PHE A 365 -22.78 -0.49 24.81
C PHE A 365 -24.09 -0.56 25.57
N GLU A 366 -24.44 -1.76 26.04
CA GLU A 366 -25.60 -1.96 26.91
C GLU A 366 -25.37 -1.36 28.30
N ASP A 367 -24.13 -1.45 28.81
CA ASP A 367 -23.70 -0.84 30.06
C ASP A 367 -22.40 -0.02 29.84
N VAL A 368 -22.57 1.27 29.60
CA VAL A 368 -21.49 2.24 29.43
C VAL A 368 -20.60 2.36 30.68
N LYS A 369 -21.18 2.24 31.88
CA LYS A 369 -20.42 2.36 33.13
C LYS A 369 -19.54 1.12 33.32
N GLY A 370 -20.09 -0.06 33.10
CA GLY A 370 -19.34 -1.31 33.06
C GLY A 370 -18.20 -1.27 32.03
N ALA A 371 -18.47 -0.78 30.83
CA ALA A 371 -17.43 -0.59 29.80
C ALA A 371 -16.33 0.38 30.24
N THR A 372 -16.70 1.50 30.85
CA THR A 372 -15.75 2.48 31.40
C THR A 372 -14.84 1.84 32.44
N VAL A 373 -15.40 1.05 33.36
CA VAL A 373 -14.62 0.33 34.39
C VAL A 373 -13.66 -0.68 33.76
N ILE A 374 -14.09 -1.42 32.73
CA ILE A 374 -13.23 -2.40 32.05
C ILE A 374 -12.01 -1.71 31.42
N PHE A 375 -12.20 -0.61 30.67
CA PHE A 375 -11.08 0.13 30.07
C PHE A 375 -10.19 0.79 31.13
N ALA A 376 -10.77 1.35 32.19
CA ALA A 376 -10.03 1.96 33.28
C ALA A 376 -9.25 0.93 34.14
N GLY A 377 -9.61 -0.35 34.06
CA GLY A 377 -8.94 -1.44 34.76
C GLY A 377 -7.64 -1.93 34.11
N ASP A 378 -7.22 -1.35 32.98
CA ASP A 378 -5.93 -1.66 32.38
C ASP A 378 -4.78 -1.12 33.23
N HIS A 379 -3.87 -2.00 33.64
CA HIS A 379 -2.65 -1.64 34.32
C HIS A 379 -1.46 -1.74 33.37
N VAL A 380 -0.54 -0.78 33.49
CA VAL A 380 0.75 -0.83 32.82
C VAL A 380 1.74 -1.42 33.81
N LEU A 381 2.23 -2.63 33.52
CA LEU A 381 3.27 -3.27 34.28
C LEU A 381 4.61 -2.76 33.77
N ASP A 382 5.42 -2.23 34.68
CA ASP A 382 6.84 -1.95 34.44
C ASP A 382 7.59 -3.29 34.63
N GLU A 383 7.63 -4.15 33.62
CA GLU A 383 8.34 -5.44 33.76
C GLU A 383 9.84 -5.34 33.45
N GLY A 384 10.62 -6.01 34.31
CA GLY A 384 12.06 -5.86 34.52
C GLY A 384 12.96 -6.46 33.45
N GLU A 385 14.26 -6.18 33.60
CA GLU A 385 15.46 -6.53 32.79
C GLU A 385 15.39 -6.35 31.25
N GLY A 386 14.21 -6.30 30.62
CA GLY A 386 13.97 -6.08 29.20
C GLY A 386 13.38 -4.70 28.83
N GLY A 387 13.01 -3.87 29.81
CA GLY A 387 12.79 -2.43 29.65
C GLY A 387 11.52 -1.96 28.89
N GLY A 388 10.54 -2.83 28.66
CA GLY A 388 9.29 -2.47 27.97
C GLY A 388 8.10 -2.33 28.91
N ARG A 389 7.33 -1.24 28.79
CA ARG A 389 5.99 -1.11 29.42
C ARG A 389 5.04 -2.10 28.77
N GLN A 390 4.39 -2.96 29.56
CA GLN A 390 3.42 -3.93 29.08
C GLN A 390 2.04 -3.70 29.69
N HIS A 391 1.02 -3.59 28.84
CA HIS A 391 -0.37 -3.47 29.28
C HIS A 391 -0.93 -4.84 29.69
N THR A 392 -1.71 -4.87 30.76
CA THR A 392 -2.41 -6.09 31.21
C THR A 392 -3.53 -6.51 30.26
N LEU A 393 -4.25 -5.54 29.69
CA LEU A 393 -5.32 -5.78 28.73
C LEU A 393 -4.78 -5.62 27.31
N LEU A 394 -5.03 -6.63 26.47
CA LEU A 394 -4.69 -6.62 25.04
C LEU A 394 -3.23 -6.20 24.77
N PRO A 395 -2.21 -6.87 25.34
CA PRO A 395 -0.81 -6.44 25.26
C PRO A 395 -0.25 -6.36 23.84
N HIS A 396 -0.84 -7.09 22.88
CA HIS A 396 -0.39 -7.18 21.50
C HIS A 396 -1.20 -6.32 20.52
N LEU A 397 -1.98 -5.36 21.01
CA LEU A 397 -2.87 -4.53 20.19
C LEU A 397 -2.08 -3.63 19.22
N HIS A 398 -2.27 -3.84 17.92
CA HIS A 398 -1.71 -3.04 16.83
C HIS A 398 -2.75 -2.19 16.11
N SER A 399 -4.02 -2.59 16.12
CA SER A 399 -5.10 -1.88 15.45
C SER A 399 -6.29 -1.77 16.39
N PHE A 400 -6.75 -0.55 16.63
CA PHE A 400 -7.89 -0.29 17.49
C PHE A 400 -8.85 0.69 16.81
N ARG A 401 -10.09 0.25 16.64
CA ARG A 401 -11.18 1.09 16.15
C ARG A 401 -12.31 1.08 17.17
N PHE A 402 -12.76 2.27 17.54
CA PHE A 402 -13.77 2.50 18.55
C PHE A 402 -14.76 3.54 18.04
N LEU A 403 -15.89 3.07 17.53
CA LEU A 403 -16.90 3.87 16.86
C LEU A 403 -18.24 3.60 17.58
N LEU A 404 -18.68 4.50 18.44
CA LEU A 404 -19.92 4.30 19.17
C LEU A 404 -21.06 5.12 18.58
N VAL A 405 -22.24 4.51 18.50
CA VAL A 405 -23.49 5.14 18.07
C VAL A 405 -24.31 5.49 19.31
N GLY A 406 -24.72 6.76 19.41
CA GLY A 406 -25.56 7.26 20.51
C GLY A 406 -24.83 7.48 21.84
N HIS A 407 -23.49 7.49 21.83
CA HIS A 407 -22.65 7.67 23.03
C HIS A 407 -21.67 8.84 22.91
N ASP A 408 -21.96 9.82 22.05
CA ASP A 408 -21.08 10.96 21.77
C ASP A 408 -20.76 11.78 23.04
N ASP A 409 -21.71 11.80 23.98
CA ASP A 409 -21.68 12.59 25.21
C ASP A 409 -20.90 11.90 26.36
N GLN A 410 -20.46 10.65 26.16
CA GLN A 410 -19.90 9.80 27.21
C GLN A 410 -18.43 10.10 27.48
N HIS A 411 -18.12 11.31 27.93
CA HIS A 411 -16.76 11.75 28.23
C HIS A 411 -15.99 10.80 29.17
N PRO A 412 -16.57 10.25 30.27
CA PRO A 412 -15.83 9.33 31.14
C PRO A 412 -15.36 8.06 30.42
N LEU A 413 -16.18 7.54 29.50
CA LEU A 413 -15.83 6.37 28.68
C LEU A 413 -14.66 6.70 27.75
N TYR A 414 -14.74 7.79 26.99
CA TYR A 414 -13.66 8.18 26.08
C TYR A 414 -12.36 8.51 26.83
N ALA A 415 -12.44 9.09 28.02
CA ALA A 415 -11.27 9.31 28.87
C ALA A 415 -10.63 7.99 29.31
N ALA A 416 -11.42 6.99 29.71
CA ALA A 416 -10.93 5.66 30.04
C ALA A 416 -10.30 4.96 28.82
N VAL A 417 -10.91 5.07 27.63
CA VAL A 417 -10.36 4.53 26.37
C VAL A 417 -9.05 5.23 25.98
N ALA A 418 -8.96 6.55 26.11
CA ALA A 418 -7.73 7.29 25.85
C ALA A 418 -6.60 6.86 26.80
N ALA A 419 -6.90 6.68 28.09
CA ALA A 419 -5.93 6.17 29.07
C ALA A 419 -5.50 4.74 28.76
N PHE A 420 -6.43 3.86 28.40
CA PHE A 420 -6.17 2.48 27.95
C PHE A 420 -5.20 2.44 26.75
N LEU A 421 -5.31 3.40 25.83
CA LEU A 421 -4.47 3.44 24.61
C LEU A 421 -3.10 4.10 24.81
N ALA A 422 -2.96 4.97 25.81
CA ALA A 422 -1.75 5.75 26.01
C ALA A 422 -0.53 4.85 26.16
N HIS A 423 0.59 5.26 25.54
CA HIS A 423 1.88 4.57 25.63
C HIS A 423 1.94 3.14 25.06
N ARG A 424 1.02 2.73 24.19
CA ARG A 424 1.09 1.43 23.49
C ARG A 424 2.11 1.46 22.34
N PRO A 425 3.29 0.81 22.46
CA PRO A 425 4.35 0.91 21.46
C PRO A 425 4.04 0.16 20.15
N LEU A 426 3.16 -0.84 20.23
CA LEU A 426 2.76 -1.66 19.09
C LEU A 426 1.59 -1.08 18.29
N LEU A 427 0.88 -0.08 18.83
CA LEU A 427 -0.29 0.49 18.17
C LEU A 427 0.10 1.21 16.88
N ARG A 428 -0.41 0.73 15.75
CA ARG A 428 -0.15 1.25 14.40
C ARG A 428 -1.38 1.88 13.77
N ARG A 429 -2.59 1.46 14.13
CA ARG A 429 -3.83 1.99 13.57
C ARG A 429 -4.78 2.38 14.68
N LEU A 430 -5.32 3.59 14.58
CA LEU A 430 -6.24 4.13 15.56
C LEU A 430 -7.39 4.85 14.85
N ASP A 431 -8.60 4.57 15.29
CA ASP A 431 -9.80 5.32 14.91
C ASP A 431 -10.73 5.39 16.13
N LEU A 432 -11.05 6.60 16.58
CA LEU A 432 -11.83 6.84 17.79
C LEU A 432 -13.19 7.47 17.53
N GLY A 433 -13.62 7.56 16.26
CA GLY A 433 -14.95 8.04 15.88
C GLY A 433 -15.27 9.39 16.52
N SER A 434 -16.35 9.44 17.29
CA SER A 434 -16.85 10.63 17.99
C SER A 434 -16.08 11.03 19.25
N CYS A 435 -14.92 10.43 19.53
CA CYS A 435 -14.09 10.81 20.69
C CYS A 435 -13.77 12.32 20.66
N PRO A 436 -13.95 13.04 21.78
CA PRO A 436 -13.61 14.46 21.87
C PRO A 436 -12.18 14.74 21.40
N TRP A 437 -12.04 15.69 20.46
CA TRP A 437 -10.77 16.04 19.84
C TRP A 437 -9.66 16.33 20.87
N GLU A 438 -9.98 16.95 21.99
CA GLU A 438 -9.01 17.25 23.04
C GLU A 438 -8.35 16.00 23.64
N LEU A 439 -9.12 14.93 23.80
CA LEU A 439 -8.59 13.64 24.28
C LEU A 439 -7.69 13.02 23.23
N VAL A 440 -8.12 13.00 21.96
CA VAL A 440 -7.31 12.49 20.84
C VAL A 440 -6.01 13.27 20.72
N ARG A 441 -6.07 14.61 20.75
CA ARG A 441 -4.91 15.51 20.68
C ARG A 441 -3.90 15.22 21.78
N SER A 442 -4.36 14.97 23.01
CA SER A 442 -3.49 14.62 24.15
C SER A 442 -2.86 13.22 24.03
N LEU A 443 -3.57 12.29 23.38
CA LEU A 443 -3.16 10.90 23.21
C LEU A 443 -2.07 10.75 22.13
N LEU A 444 -2.21 11.43 20.99
CA LEU A 444 -1.35 11.25 19.81
C LEU A 444 0.16 11.32 20.09
N PRO A 445 0.69 12.27 20.90
CA PRO A 445 2.12 12.32 21.22
C PRO A 445 2.65 11.07 21.94
N THR A 446 1.78 10.31 22.62
CA THR A 446 2.16 9.07 23.31
C THR A 446 2.26 7.87 22.37
N LEU A 447 1.76 7.98 21.13
CA LEU A 447 1.63 6.91 20.15
C LEU A 447 2.68 7.04 19.04
N SER A 448 3.97 7.01 19.41
CA SER A 448 5.09 7.18 18.47
C SER A 448 5.11 6.16 17.32
N GLY A 449 4.48 5.00 17.53
CA GLY A 449 4.36 3.93 16.54
C GLY A 449 3.24 4.10 15.52
N LEU A 450 2.34 5.08 15.69
CA LEU A 450 1.12 5.20 14.90
C LEU A 450 1.42 5.47 13.42
N LYS A 451 0.71 4.76 12.54
CA LYS A 451 0.84 4.80 11.08
C LYS A 451 -0.47 5.20 10.39
N VAL A 452 -1.62 4.87 10.98
CA VAL A 452 -2.94 5.16 10.43
C VAL A 452 -3.77 5.83 11.51
N LEU A 453 -4.36 6.99 11.19
CA LEU A 453 -5.27 7.70 12.08
C LEU A 453 -6.60 7.99 11.36
N GLY A 454 -7.69 7.55 11.96
CA GLY A 454 -9.03 8.10 11.75
C GLY A 454 -9.38 9.06 12.88
N VAL A 455 -9.79 10.28 12.54
CA VAL A 455 -10.17 11.30 13.52
C VAL A 455 -11.34 12.14 13.02
N ARG A 456 -12.28 12.41 13.92
CA ARG A 456 -13.36 13.37 13.71
C ARG A 456 -13.10 14.63 14.52
N ILE A 457 -13.18 15.79 13.88
CA ILE A 457 -13.09 17.10 14.54
C ILE A 457 -14.33 17.89 14.15
N ALA A 458 -15.27 18.09 15.06
CA ALA A 458 -16.56 18.73 14.74
C ALA A 458 -16.39 20.14 14.14
N HIS A 459 -15.47 20.93 14.70
CA HIS A 459 -15.16 22.29 14.25
C HIS A 459 -13.68 22.39 13.85
N PHE A 460 -13.41 22.32 12.56
CA PHE A 460 -12.06 22.38 12.02
C PHE A 460 -11.66 23.81 11.66
N ASN A 461 -11.00 24.48 12.59
CA ASN A 461 -10.46 25.84 12.45
C ASN A 461 -8.92 25.82 12.40
N SER A 462 -8.30 26.99 12.20
CA SER A 462 -6.84 27.11 12.12
C SER A 462 -6.10 26.55 13.34
N ALA A 463 -6.65 26.72 14.55
CA ALA A 463 -6.03 26.21 15.78
C ALA A 463 -6.14 24.68 15.89
N ALA A 464 -7.28 24.10 15.51
CA ALA A 464 -7.48 22.65 15.47
C ALA A 464 -6.57 22.00 14.42
N ALA A 465 -6.43 22.61 13.24
CA ALA A 465 -5.52 22.18 12.20
C ALA A 465 -4.06 22.17 12.70
N GLN A 466 -3.59 23.29 13.26
CA GLN A 466 -2.24 23.36 13.85
C GLN A 466 -2.04 22.34 14.99
N GLY A 467 -3.04 22.15 15.83
CA GLY A 467 -3.02 21.15 16.90
C GLY A 467 -2.90 19.72 16.36
N LEU A 468 -3.61 19.40 15.28
CA LEU A 468 -3.53 18.09 14.63
C LEU A 468 -2.16 17.88 14.00
N TRP A 469 -1.70 18.80 13.16
CA TRP A 469 -0.40 18.69 12.49
C TRP A 469 0.77 18.64 13.48
N GLY A 470 0.68 19.37 14.59
CA GLY A 470 1.70 19.34 15.64
C GLY A 470 1.73 18.06 16.47
N ALA A 471 0.60 17.34 16.57
CA ALA A 471 0.49 16.12 17.37
C ALA A 471 0.72 14.82 16.57
N LEU A 472 0.55 14.86 15.24
CA LEU A 472 0.73 13.69 14.38
C LEU A 472 2.19 13.19 14.36
N PRO A 473 2.42 11.88 14.50
CA PRO A 473 3.75 11.31 14.27
C PRO A 473 4.23 11.50 12.83
N ARG A 474 5.52 11.81 12.63
CA ARG A 474 6.12 11.99 11.28
C ARG A 474 5.97 10.77 10.37
N GLY A 475 5.84 9.59 10.97
CA GLY A 475 5.72 8.32 10.25
C GLY A 475 4.30 7.92 9.89
N VAL A 476 3.31 8.81 9.94
CA VAL A 476 1.92 8.54 9.51
C VAL A 476 1.89 8.29 8.00
N HIS A 477 1.23 7.21 7.60
CA HIS A 477 1.05 6.76 6.21
C HIS A 477 -0.36 7.01 5.70
N ALA A 478 -1.36 6.97 6.59
CA ALA A 478 -2.75 7.20 6.24
C ALA A 478 -3.43 8.10 7.27
N LEU A 479 -4.19 9.09 6.78
CA LEU A 479 -4.99 9.99 7.58
C LEU A 479 -6.41 10.04 7.03
N HIS A 480 -7.39 9.78 7.88
CA HIS A 480 -8.79 10.04 7.63
C HIS A 480 -9.26 11.14 8.60
N LEU A 481 -9.61 12.30 8.05
CA LEU A 481 -10.13 13.45 8.77
C LEU A 481 -11.59 13.69 8.37
N THR A 482 -12.49 13.54 9.34
CA THR A 482 -13.89 13.91 9.19
C THR A 482 -14.18 15.18 9.99
N THR A 483 -14.90 16.14 9.40
CA THR A 483 -15.37 17.35 10.09
C THR A 483 -16.84 17.61 9.79
N VAL A 484 -17.51 18.33 10.70
CA VAL A 484 -18.90 18.80 10.50
C VAL A 484 -18.91 20.21 9.92
N VAL A 485 -18.04 21.07 10.44
CA VAL A 485 -17.89 22.46 10.01
C VAL A 485 -16.40 22.75 9.86
N ALA A 486 -16.02 23.33 8.73
CA ALA A 486 -14.67 23.82 8.49
C ALA A 486 -14.70 25.34 8.26
N GLU A 487 -13.75 26.07 8.86
CA GLU A 487 -13.61 27.52 8.67
C GLU A 487 -13.07 27.85 7.27
N GLN A 488 -12.25 26.96 6.73
CA GLN A 488 -11.65 27.01 5.40
C GLN A 488 -11.90 25.69 4.67
N ASP A 489 -11.80 25.70 3.34
CA ASP A 489 -11.93 24.47 2.57
C ASP A 489 -10.79 23.50 2.91
N LEU A 490 -11.10 22.21 3.03
CA LEU A 490 -10.13 21.21 3.52
C LEU A 490 -8.88 21.10 2.63
N ASN A 491 -8.98 21.44 1.34
CA ASN A 491 -7.84 21.46 0.43
C ASN A 491 -6.81 22.56 0.74
N GLU A 492 -7.21 23.66 1.39
CA GLU A 492 -6.31 24.75 1.78
C GLU A 492 -5.27 24.29 2.82
N HIS A 493 -5.58 23.24 3.58
CA HIS A 493 -4.68 22.67 4.58
C HIS A 493 -3.68 21.65 4.00
N ALA A 494 -3.83 21.24 2.74
CA ALA A 494 -2.96 20.23 2.12
C ALA A 494 -1.46 20.59 2.12
N PRO A 495 -1.01 21.85 1.92
CA PRO A 495 0.41 22.18 1.98
C PRO A 495 1.06 21.89 3.34
N ALA A 496 0.33 22.00 4.45
CA ALA A 496 0.85 21.70 5.79
C ALA A 496 1.17 20.20 5.95
N LEU A 497 0.45 19.34 5.23
CA LEU A 497 0.66 17.88 5.26
C LEU A 497 1.95 17.44 4.55
N ARG A 498 2.68 18.33 3.86
CA ARG A 498 4.03 18.05 3.33
C ARG A 498 5.04 17.66 4.41
N ALA A 499 4.76 18.01 5.68
CA ALA A 499 5.56 17.59 6.82
C ALA A 499 5.57 16.07 7.05
N PHE A 500 4.67 15.32 6.40
CA PHE A 500 4.51 13.86 6.52
C PHE A 500 4.90 13.17 5.21
N PRO A 501 6.20 12.95 4.94
CA PRO A 501 6.65 12.40 3.66
C PRO A 501 6.22 10.96 3.40
N ALA A 502 5.76 10.24 4.44
CA ALA A 502 5.25 8.88 4.32
C ALA A 502 3.73 8.82 4.01
N LEU A 503 3.04 9.96 3.99
CA LEU A 503 1.59 10.03 3.77
C LEU A 503 1.24 9.65 2.33
N ALA A 504 0.71 8.44 2.16
CA ALA A 504 0.28 7.90 0.87
C ALA A 504 -1.25 7.87 0.71
N PHE A 505 -1.99 7.92 1.82
CA PHE A 505 -3.46 7.89 1.83
C PHE A 505 -3.99 9.06 2.66
N LEU A 506 -4.87 9.85 2.05
CA LEU A 506 -5.50 10.99 2.71
C LEU A 506 -6.98 10.97 2.39
N HIS A 507 -7.83 10.90 3.41
CA HIS A 507 -9.26 11.07 3.27
C HIS A 507 -9.69 12.32 4.02
N LEU A 508 -10.20 13.30 3.29
CA LEU A 508 -10.76 14.55 3.79
C LEU A 508 -12.27 14.53 3.57
N GLN A 509 -13.04 14.57 4.65
CA GLN A 509 -14.49 14.57 4.60
C GLN A 509 -15.07 15.70 5.44
N ASN A 510 -15.77 16.63 4.80
CA ASN A 510 -16.71 17.52 5.47
C ASN A 510 -18.13 16.97 5.26
N THR A 511 -18.85 16.65 6.34
CA THR A 511 -20.18 16.04 6.26
C THR A 511 -21.24 16.98 5.68
N ALA A 512 -21.01 18.30 5.72
CA ALA A 512 -21.91 19.28 5.12
C ALA A 512 -21.72 19.44 3.60
N THR A 513 -20.65 18.86 3.05
CA THR A 513 -20.23 19.04 1.66
C THR A 513 -20.47 17.76 0.87
N HIS A 514 -21.07 17.89 -0.30
CA HIS A 514 -21.40 16.76 -1.18
C HIS A 514 -21.15 17.14 -2.64
N ARG A 515 -20.91 16.12 -3.48
CA ARG A 515 -20.73 16.31 -4.92
C ARG A 515 -21.95 17.06 -5.48
N PRO A 516 -21.76 18.04 -6.38
CA PRO A 516 -22.85 18.61 -7.15
C PRO A 516 -23.72 17.50 -7.75
N LYS A 517 -25.05 17.65 -7.69
CA LYS A 517 -26.00 16.69 -8.29
C LYS A 517 -26.61 17.29 -9.55
N PRO A 518 -26.64 16.56 -10.69
CA PRO A 518 -27.06 17.12 -11.98
C PRO A 518 -28.55 17.50 -12.02
N ASN A 519 -29.36 16.96 -11.11
CA ASN A 519 -30.79 17.22 -11.01
C ASN A 519 -31.16 18.51 -10.24
N LEU A 520 -30.19 19.20 -9.62
CA LEU A 520 -30.46 20.37 -8.76
C LEU A 520 -30.10 21.71 -9.40
N VAL A 521 -29.29 21.72 -10.46
CA VAL A 521 -28.70 22.93 -11.05
C VAL A 521 -28.73 22.85 -12.58
N SER A 522 -28.50 23.98 -13.26
CA SER A 522 -28.37 23.97 -14.72
C SER A 522 -27.15 23.15 -15.17
N GLU A 523 -27.17 22.58 -16.38
CA GLU A 523 -26.05 21.77 -16.91
C GLU A 523 -24.71 22.53 -16.90
N ARG A 524 -24.73 23.82 -17.24
CA ARG A 524 -23.54 24.69 -17.20
C ARG A 524 -23.02 24.88 -15.77
N GLU A 525 -23.91 25.11 -14.83
CA GLU A 525 -23.55 25.28 -13.41
C GLU A 525 -23.04 23.96 -12.81
N PHE A 526 -23.68 22.84 -13.14
CA PHE A 526 -23.22 21.49 -12.78
C PHE A 526 -21.80 21.23 -13.27
N ALA A 527 -21.52 21.53 -14.55
CA ALA A 527 -20.19 21.37 -15.12
C ALA A 527 -19.15 22.24 -14.41
N GLN A 528 -19.48 23.51 -14.14
CA GLN A 528 -18.58 24.43 -13.44
C GLN A 528 -18.30 24.00 -11.99
N GLN A 529 -19.33 23.61 -11.24
CA GLN A 529 -19.18 23.14 -9.86
C GLN A 529 -18.40 21.81 -9.81
N THR A 530 -18.66 20.89 -10.76
CA THR A 530 -17.93 19.61 -10.86
C THR A 530 -16.46 19.85 -11.22
N GLU A 531 -16.17 20.80 -12.11
CA GLU A 531 -14.79 21.17 -12.42
C GLU A 531 -14.08 21.76 -11.20
N GLY A 532 -14.73 22.66 -10.45
CA GLY A 532 -14.21 23.22 -9.20
C GLY A 532 -13.95 22.14 -8.14
N TRP A 533 -14.88 21.19 -8.01
CA TRP A 533 -14.76 20.04 -7.11
C TRP A 533 -13.53 19.17 -7.43
N VAL A 534 -13.38 18.77 -8.69
CA VAL A 534 -12.23 17.98 -9.14
C VAL A 534 -10.92 18.78 -9.07
N ALA A 535 -10.98 20.09 -9.33
CA ALA A 535 -9.82 20.98 -9.22
C ALA A 535 -9.33 21.09 -7.77
N ALA A 536 -10.23 21.18 -6.78
CA ALA A 536 -9.88 21.19 -5.36
C ALA A 536 -9.18 19.88 -4.94
N ALA A 537 -9.77 18.73 -5.30
CA ALA A 537 -9.17 17.41 -5.08
C ALA A 537 -7.78 17.30 -5.75
N ARG A 538 -7.66 17.74 -7.01
CA ARG A 538 -6.38 17.74 -7.74
C ARG A 538 -5.37 18.68 -7.09
N GLY A 539 -5.82 19.80 -6.52
CA GLY A 539 -5.01 20.72 -5.73
C GLY A 539 -4.34 20.05 -4.53
N VAL A 540 -5.08 19.20 -3.80
CA VAL A 540 -4.54 18.38 -2.71
C VAL A 540 -3.45 17.43 -3.23
N ALA A 541 -3.73 16.71 -4.31
CA ALA A 541 -2.77 15.77 -4.90
C ALA A 541 -1.51 16.46 -5.45
N ARG A 542 -1.62 17.70 -5.96
CA ARG A 542 -0.46 18.52 -6.36
C ARG A 542 0.32 19.02 -5.15
N ALA A 543 -0.37 19.38 -4.07
CA ALA A 543 0.28 19.81 -2.84
C ALA A 543 1.08 18.66 -2.19
N LEU A 544 0.68 17.40 -2.39
CA LEU A 544 1.26 16.22 -1.74
C LEU A 544 1.84 15.23 -2.77
N PRO A 545 3.11 15.36 -3.17
CA PRO A 545 3.69 14.53 -4.24
C PRO A 545 3.74 13.03 -3.89
N GLY A 546 3.85 12.67 -2.60
CA GLY A 546 3.85 11.28 -2.12
C GLY A 546 2.46 10.63 -2.00
N LEU A 547 1.39 11.36 -2.32
CA LEU A 547 0.02 10.85 -2.19
C LEU A 547 -0.35 9.93 -3.35
N ASP A 548 -0.75 8.70 -3.03
CA ASP A 548 -1.24 7.68 -3.98
C ASP A 548 -2.77 7.67 -4.05
N PHE A 549 -3.44 7.93 -2.92
CA PHE A 549 -4.89 7.87 -2.79
C PHE A 549 -5.47 9.07 -2.07
N LEU A 550 -6.56 9.60 -2.63
CA LEU A 550 -7.30 10.70 -2.07
C LEU A 550 -8.78 10.31 -1.89
N GLY A 551 -9.24 10.27 -0.64
CA GLY A 551 -10.65 10.34 -0.30
C GLY A 551 -11.07 11.82 -0.22
N TRP A 552 -12.10 12.22 -0.96
CA TRP A 552 -12.57 13.60 -1.02
C TRP A 552 -14.09 13.64 -0.87
N HIS A 553 -14.54 14.03 0.33
CA HIS A 553 -15.97 14.11 0.71
C HIS A 553 -16.78 12.86 0.35
N GLY A 554 -16.22 11.68 0.64
CA GLY A 554 -16.85 10.38 0.38
C GLY A 554 -16.51 9.76 -0.99
N GLU A 555 -15.91 10.52 -1.91
CA GLU A 555 -15.40 9.99 -3.17
C GLU A 555 -13.96 9.50 -3.01
N HIS A 556 -13.53 8.57 -3.86
CA HIS A 556 -12.21 7.97 -3.77
C HIS A 556 -11.50 8.08 -5.11
N TYR A 557 -10.26 8.55 -5.07
CA TYR A 557 -9.44 8.80 -6.24
C TYR A 557 -8.10 8.09 -6.10
N VAL A 558 -7.62 7.56 -7.22
CA VAL A 558 -6.20 7.24 -7.40
C VAL A 558 -5.50 8.44 -8.01
N VAL A 559 -4.36 8.80 -7.44
CA VAL A 559 -3.50 9.85 -7.97
C VAL A 559 -2.58 9.24 -9.02
N VAL A 560 -2.64 9.75 -10.26
CA VAL A 560 -1.78 9.33 -11.36
C VAL A 560 -0.92 10.51 -11.77
N ARG A 561 0.39 10.35 -11.66
CA ARG A 561 1.37 11.37 -12.06
C ARG A 561 2.01 10.95 -13.37
N ARG A 562 2.02 11.86 -14.34
CA ARG A 562 2.77 11.68 -15.58
C ARG A 562 3.97 12.59 -15.52
N THR A 563 5.16 11.99 -15.42
CA THR A 563 6.39 12.70 -15.77
C THR A 563 6.26 13.02 -17.25
N GLY A 564 6.08 14.29 -17.58
CA GLY A 564 5.96 14.72 -18.98
C GLY A 564 7.14 14.20 -19.76
N GLU A 565 6.94 13.14 -20.56
CA GLU A 565 7.83 12.87 -21.67
C GLU A 565 7.78 14.14 -22.51
N ARG A 566 8.90 14.88 -22.58
CA ARG A 566 9.05 15.96 -23.55
C ARG A 566 8.68 15.33 -24.88
N ARG A 567 7.46 15.58 -25.37
CA ARG A 567 7.08 15.20 -26.73
C ARG A 567 8.20 15.75 -27.60
N PRO A 568 8.86 14.92 -28.44
CA PRO A 568 9.80 15.46 -29.41
C PRO A 568 9.01 16.49 -30.20
N LEU A 569 9.25 17.76 -29.91
CA LEU A 569 8.66 18.85 -30.66
C LEU A 569 9.21 18.68 -32.07
N ASP A 570 8.33 18.32 -33.00
CA ASP A 570 8.64 18.25 -34.42
C ASP A 570 9.09 19.64 -34.89
N GLY A 571 10.39 19.88 -34.76
CA GLY A 571 11.19 20.72 -35.64
C GLY A 571 10.97 22.23 -35.65
N ARG A 572 10.34 22.90 -34.66
CA ARG A 572 10.21 24.37 -34.71
C ARG A 572 10.30 25.10 -33.35
N ARG A 573 11.31 25.99 -33.32
CA ARG A 573 11.61 27.16 -32.45
C ARG A 573 12.44 26.89 -31.18
N GLU A 574 13.75 27.11 -31.32
CA GLU A 574 14.80 27.05 -30.30
C GLU A 574 14.78 28.21 -29.27
N ASN A 575 13.69 28.97 -29.13
CA ASN A 575 13.70 30.21 -28.33
C ASN A 575 12.58 30.31 -27.28
N GLU A 576 11.87 29.24 -26.96
CA GLU A 576 10.95 29.25 -25.81
C GLU A 576 11.70 28.87 -24.54
N GLU A 577 11.71 29.82 -23.60
CA GLU A 577 12.35 29.76 -22.28
C GLU A 577 12.08 28.40 -21.61
N GLU A 578 13.08 27.89 -20.86
CA GLU A 578 13.01 26.66 -20.08
C GLU A 578 11.91 26.74 -19.00
N GLY A 579 10.65 26.65 -19.40
CA GLY A 579 9.53 26.47 -18.50
C GLY A 579 9.70 25.14 -17.77
N GLU A 580 9.72 25.17 -16.45
CA GLU A 580 9.68 23.98 -15.62
C GLU A 580 8.53 23.09 -16.12
N ALA A 581 8.85 21.87 -16.53
CA ALA A 581 7.84 20.94 -17.04
C ALA A 581 6.85 20.67 -15.90
N GLU A 582 5.67 21.29 -15.97
CA GLU A 582 4.62 21.08 -14.97
C GLU A 582 4.27 19.60 -14.91
N GLU A 583 4.40 18.99 -13.74
CA GLU A 583 4.01 17.62 -13.50
C GLU A 583 2.49 17.48 -13.67
N GLU A 584 2.07 16.71 -14.67
CA GLU A 584 0.65 16.49 -14.92
C GLU A 584 0.10 15.49 -13.89
N VAL A 585 -0.77 15.99 -13.01
CA VAL A 585 -1.49 15.20 -12.00
C VAL A 585 -2.91 14.93 -12.48
N GLU A 586 -3.19 13.67 -12.79
CA GLU A 586 -4.51 13.15 -13.15
C GLU A 586 -5.12 12.44 -11.93
N LEU A 587 -6.41 12.68 -11.68
CA LEU A 587 -7.17 11.92 -10.69
C LEU A 587 -8.07 10.94 -11.42
N LYS A 588 -7.98 9.67 -11.05
CA LYS A 588 -8.85 8.63 -11.57
C LYS A 588 -9.78 8.18 -10.48
N GLU A 589 -11.06 8.46 -10.67
CA GLU A 589 -12.13 8.04 -9.78
C GLU A 589 -12.10 6.52 -9.66
N LEU A 590 -11.96 6.04 -8.43
CA LEU A 590 -12.18 4.63 -8.14
C LEU A 590 -13.69 4.38 -8.24
N PRO A 591 -14.12 3.20 -8.72
CA PRO A 591 -15.53 2.87 -8.78
C PRO A 591 -16.18 3.17 -7.43
N CYS A 592 -17.10 4.14 -7.43
CA CYS A 592 -17.97 4.36 -6.29
C CYS A 592 -18.67 3.02 -6.03
N ARG A 593 -18.59 2.56 -4.79
CA ARG A 593 -19.13 1.25 -4.46
C ARG A 593 -20.63 1.27 -4.71
N ARG A 594 -21.11 0.22 -5.38
CA ARG A 594 -22.49 0.17 -5.84
C ARG A 594 -23.39 -0.04 -4.64
N HIS A 595 -24.37 0.83 -4.52
CA HIS A 595 -25.48 0.62 -3.62
C HIS A 595 -26.16 -0.70 -4.03
N LEU A 596 -26.08 -1.71 -3.15
CA LEU A 596 -26.88 -2.92 -3.32
C LEU A 596 -28.28 -2.57 -2.76
N ASP A 597 -29.06 -1.84 -3.55
CA ASP A 597 -30.48 -1.67 -3.27
C ASP A 597 -31.21 -2.88 -3.85
N CYS A 598 -31.75 -3.75 -3.00
CA CYS A 598 -32.82 -4.62 -3.44
C CYS A 598 -34.14 -3.99 -2.96
N GLY A 599 -35.12 -3.87 -3.85
CA GLY A 599 -36.34 -3.04 -3.69
C GLY A 599 -37.24 -3.34 -2.48
N LYS A 600 -36.80 -4.21 -1.56
CA LYS A 600 -37.39 -4.49 -0.25
C LYS A 600 -36.75 -3.70 0.90
N GLY A 601 -35.86 -2.75 0.62
CA GLY A 601 -35.28 -1.86 1.64
C GLY A 601 -34.08 -2.44 2.39
N VAL A 602 -33.39 -3.42 1.79
CA VAL A 602 -32.07 -3.89 2.24
C VAL A 602 -31.04 -2.84 1.77
N ASP A 603 -30.74 -1.88 2.65
CA ASP A 603 -29.73 -0.86 2.38
C ASP A 603 -28.36 -1.31 2.88
N VAL A 604 -27.69 -2.13 2.06
CA VAL A 604 -26.32 -2.60 2.31
C VAL A 604 -25.28 -1.53 1.87
N GLY A 605 -25.67 -0.28 1.59
CA GLY A 605 -24.80 0.68 0.90
C GLY A 605 -25.04 2.19 1.09
N GLY A 606 -25.98 2.62 1.91
CA GLY A 606 -26.35 4.02 2.13
C GLY A 606 -25.34 4.84 2.96
N GLU A 607 -25.67 6.11 3.19
CA GLU A 607 -24.83 7.04 3.99
C GLU A 607 -24.67 6.55 5.45
N ASP A 608 -25.70 5.93 6.01
CA ASP A 608 -25.69 5.27 7.32
C ASP A 608 -24.99 3.89 7.30
N ALA A 609 -24.82 3.27 6.12
CA ALA A 609 -24.04 2.05 5.91
C ALA A 609 -22.53 2.36 5.78
N THR A 610 -22.03 3.27 6.62
CA THR A 610 -20.65 3.78 6.61
C THR A 610 -19.57 2.72 6.89
N TRP A 611 -19.95 1.47 7.07
CA TRP A 611 -19.25 0.49 7.88
C TRP A 611 -19.31 -0.94 7.30
N LEU A 612 -20.07 -1.16 6.21
CA LEU A 612 -20.14 -2.47 5.58
C LEU A 612 -18.79 -2.91 4.98
N GLU A 613 -17.84 -1.99 4.88
CA GLU A 613 -16.59 -2.22 4.19
C GLU A 613 -15.45 -1.39 4.80
N ARG A 614 -14.21 -1.86 4.65
CA ARG A 614 -12.99 -1.07 4.95
C ARG A 614 -13.05 0.23 4.13
N LYS A 615 -13.56 1.33 4.70
CA LYS A 615 -13.56 2.69 4.10
C LYS A 615 -12.17 3.32 4.08
N ASP A 616 -11.22 2.76 4.82
CA ASP A 616 -9.92 3.36 5.09
C ASP A 616 -8.80 2.74 4.28
N VAL A 617 -9.15 1.77 3.41
CA VAL A 617 -8.20 1.10 2.55
C VAL A 617 -8.86 1.06 1.17
N PRO A 618 -8.32 1.75 0.15
CA PRO A 618 -8.58 1.38 -1.23
C PRO A 618 -8.44 -0.13 -1.30
N ILE A 619 -9.43 -0.78 -1.91
CA ILE A 619 -9.83 -2.20 -1.90
C ILE A 619 -8.73 -3.29 -1.76
N ASP A 620 -7.44 -2.94 -1.80
CA ASP A 620 -6.33 -3.83 -1.98
C ASP A 620 -5.09 -3.63 -1.10
N TYR A 621 -5.06 -2.69 -0.14
CA TYR A 621 -3.89 -2.55 0.74
C TYR A 621 -4.03 -3.31 2.07
N GLU A 622 -4.00 -4.64 1.99
CA GLU A 622 -3.48 -5.40 3.13
C GLU A 622 -1.98 -5.16 3.18
N MET A 623 -1.53 -4.18 3.99
CA MET A 623 -0.13 -4.13 4.43
C MET A 623 0.22 -5.56 4.86
N PRO A 624 1.13 -6.27 4.17
CA PRO A 624 1.50 -7.58 4.62
C PRO A 624 2.07 -7.39 6.02
N VAL A 625 1.43 -8.05 7.00
CA VAL A 625 2.04 -8.19 8.32
C VAL A 625 3.40 -8.83 8.05
N VAL A 626 4.47 -8.10 8.30
CA VAL A 626 5.81 -8.69 8.27
C VAL A 626 5.77 -9.75 9.35
N SER A 627 5.72 -11.01 8.92
CA SER A 627 5.79 -12.17 9.82
C SER A 627 7.24 -12.46 10.14
#